data_AF-A0A5A9GF09-F1
#
_entry.id   AF-A0A5A9GF09-F1
#
_cell.length_a   1.000
_cell.length_b   1.000
_cell.length_c   1.000
_cell.angle_alpha   90.00
_cell.angle_beta   90.00
_cell.angle_gamma   90.00
#
_symmetry.space_group_name_H-M   'P 1'
#
loop_
_entity.id
_entity.type
_entity.pdbx_description
1 polymer ?
#
loop_
_entity_poly.entity_id
_entity_poly.type
_entity_poly.pdbx_seq_one_letter_code
_entity_poly.pdbx_strand_id
1 'polypeptide(L)'
;MDETLAGAGAAPLIAALDSASPDRAAVRASARVSIDWEAVREKLARRTADLEATFAGRGPWADAVLARRAEELAATPQTGDLIDGEAGIGTPMLVARGVETLYGLELRHLGHIVPMPRLARVPGAPPAVLGVIAVAGRVMRLFDLDRLCSGPSLRGAAGSAEADQTGYAIVLRTGAGRPAALRLREVERVADIRAPGAAAPAEAGPLIRAITAERMAILDMTALLDAVKT
;
A
#
# COMPACT_ATOMS: atom_id res chain seq x y z
N MET A 1 -6.52 25.89 86.67
CA MET A 1 -7.62 25.17 86.02
C MET A 1 -7.32 25.15 84.54
N ASP A 2 -7.25 23.93 84.01
CA ASP A 2 -7.46 23.52 82.62
C ASP A 2 -8.21 24.53 81.72
N GLU A 3 -8.01 24.60 80.41
CA GLU A 3 -7.98 23.49 79.45
C GLU A 3 -7.55 24.01 78.05
N THR A 4 -6.97 23.11 77.26
CA THR A 4 -7.04 22.95 75.78
C THR A 4 -7.21 24.16 74.84
N LEU A 5 -6.28 24.29 73.88
CA LEU A 5 -6.56 24.82 72.54
C LEU A 5 -5.76 24.05 71.48
N ALA A 6 -6.50 23.33 70.63
CA ALA A 6 -6.04 22.83 69.34
C ALA A 6 -6.09 23.94 68.28
N GLY A 7 -5.21 23.90 67.28
CA GLY A 7 -5.30 24.78 66.11
C GLY A 7 -4.18 24.56 65.12
N ALA A 8 -4.49 23.87 64.02
CA ALA A 8 -3.62 23.70 62.86
C ALA A 8 -3.51 25.02 62.04
N GLY A 9 -2.36 25.27 61.41
CA GLY A 9 -2.25 26.31 60.38
C GLY A 9 -0.83 26.62 59.90
N ALA A 10 -0.61 26.35 58.61
CA ALA A 10 0.26 27.08 57.68
C ALA A 10 1.81 27.09 57.89
N ALA A 11 2.51 26.43 56.95
CA ALA A 11 3.83 26.86 56.46
C ALA A 11 3.70 28.26 55.78
N PRO A 12 4.77 29.05 55.54
CA PRO A 12 6.16 28.64 55.32
C PRO A 12 7.24 29.54 55.99
N LEU A 13 8.46 29.03 56.16
CA LEU A 13 9.62 29.91 56.20
C LEU A 13 10.87 29.23 55.64
N ILE A 14 11.22 29.67 54.45
CA ILE A 14 12.53 29.54 53.84
C ILE A 14 13.53 30.22 54.79
N ALA A 15 14.39 29.45 55.41
CA ALA A 15 15.83 29.71 55.53
C ALA A 15 16.45 28.83 56.63
N ALA A 16 17.64 28.32 56.31
CA ALA A 16 18.64 27.84 57.24
C ALA A 16 18.38 26.46 57.88
N LEU A 17 18.98 25.42 57.30
CA LEU A 17 20.33 25.00 57.73
C LEU A 17 20.74 23.76 56.94
N ASP A 18 21.61 24.02 55.95
CA ASP A 18 22.62 23.08 55.51
C ASP A 18 23.34 22.50 56.73
N SER A 19 23.28 21.18 56.90
CA SER A 19 24.45 20.38 57.28
C SER A 19 24.07 18.89 57.36
N ALA A 20 24.99 18.06 56.85
CA ALA A 20 25.00 16.60 56.89
C ALA A 20 24.17 15.84 55.83
N SER A 21 24.69 15.76 54.60
CA SER A 21 25.06 14.46 54.01
C SER A 21 25.80 14.66 52.66
N PRO A 22 27.10 14.32 52.55
CA PRO A 22 27.87 14.55 51.31
C PRO A 22 27.52 13.56 50.18
N ASP A 23 26.59 12.63 50.41
CA ASP A 23 26.43 11.45 49.54
C ASP A 23 25.31 11.60 48.46
N ARG A 24 24.55 12.70 48.47
CA ARG A 24 23.48 12.94 47.47
C ARG A 24 23.87 13.82 46.29
N ALA A 25 25.01 14.52 46.37
CA ALA A 25 25.50 15.35 45.27
C ALA A 25 26.24 14.53 44.19
N ALA A 26 26.93 13.45 44.58
CA ALA A 26 27.71 12.62 43.66
C ALA A 26 26.84 11.76 42.73
N VAL A 27 25.63 11.36 43.16
CA VAL A 27 24.75 10.47 42.37
C VAL A 27 23.96 11.24 41.29
N ARG A 28 23.86 12.58 41.37
CA ARG A 28 23.09 13.38 40.40
C ARG A 28 23.92 13.95 39.25
N ALA A 29 25.25 13.80 39.29
CA ALA A 29 26.18 14.39 38.32
C ALA A 29 26.74 13.40 37.27
N SER A 30 26.46 12.10 37.37
CA SER A 30 26.94 11.14 36.36
C SER A 30 25.91 10.92 35.24
N ALA A 31 26.16 11.61 34.14
CA ALA A 31 25.72 11.31 32.77
C ALA A 31 24.22 11.34 32.46
N ARG A 32 23.62 12.54 32.48
CA ARG A 32 22.70 12.88 31.38
C ARG A 32 23.57 13.00 30.14
N VAL A 33 23.62 11.94 29.31
CA VAL A 33 24.28 11.98 28.00
C VAL A 33 23.71 13.18 27.23
N SER A 34 24.46 14.26 27.16
CA SER A 34 24.09 15.43 26.38
C SER A 34 24.17 15.02 24.92
N ILE A 35 23.00 14.86 24.28
CA ILE A 35 22.93 14.51 22.87
C ILE A 35 23.54 15.67 22.09
N ASP A 36 24.62 15.38 21.37
CA ASP A 36 25.21 16.32 20.42
C ASP A 36 24.27 16.44 19.22
N TRP A 37 23.38 17.43 19.31
CA TRP A 37 22.39 17.70 18.28
C TRP A 37 23.01 18.18 16.96
N GLU A 38 24.23 18.70 16.97
CA GLU A 38 24.92 19.13 15.76
C GLU A 38 25.41 17.90 14.97
N ALA A 39 26.08 16.97 15.65
CA ALA A 39 26.48 15.69 15.06
C ALA A 39 25.27 14.87 14.56
N VAL A 40 24.16 14.87 15.30
CA VAL A 40 22.92 14.21 14.88
C VAL A 40 22.34 14.86 13.62
N ARG A 41 22.27 16.20 13.56
CA ARG A 41 21.76 16.91 12.37
C ARG A 41 22.63 16.66 11.15
N GLU A 42 23.96 16.67 11.30
CA GLU A 42 24.88 16.43 10.20
C GLU A 42 24.77 14.97 9.70
N LYS A 43 24.62 14.01 10.62
CA LYS A 43 24.36 12.60 10.27
C LYS A 43 23.02 12.40 9.57
N LEU A 44 21.96 13.11 10.01
CA LEU A 44 20.66 13.09 9.36
C LEU A 44 20.73 13.72 7.97
N ALA A 45 21.35 14.88 7.81
CA ALA A 45 21.52 15.56 6.52
C ALA A 45 22.22 14.68 5.49
N ARG A 46 23.31 14.00 5.89
CA ARG A 46 24.00 13.02 5.03
C ARG A 46 23.08 11.88 4.60
N ARG A 47 22.38 11.26 5.55
CA ARG A 47 21.46 10.15 5.23
C ARG A 47 20.29 10.57 4.36
N THR A 48 19.75 11.77 4.57
CA THR A 48 18.66 12.31 3.75
C THR A 48 19.14 12.57 2.32
N ALA A 49 20.34 13.14 2.14
CA ALA A 49 20.92 13.36 0.82
C ALA A 49 21.17 12.04 0.05
N ASP A 50 21.68 11.01 0.73
CA ASP A 50 21.86 9.67 0.14
C ASP A 50 20.52 9.03 -0.27
N LEU A 51 19.49 9.21 0.55
CA LEU A 51 18.13 8.73 0.28
C LEU A 51 17.53 9.48 -0.91
N GLU A 52 17.65 10.80 -0.96
CA GLU A 52 17.16 11.65 -2.05
C GLU A 52 17.85 11.32 -3.37
N ALA A 53 19.16 11.06 -3.37
CA ALA A 53 19.88 10.60 -4.56
C ALA A 53 19.30 9.27 -5.07
N THR A 54 19.05 8.33 -4.17
CA THR A 54 18.44 7.03 -4.48
C THR A 54 17.04 7.18 -5.09
N PHE A 55 16.19 8.04 -4.51
CA PHE A 55 14.85 8.33 -5.04
C PHE A 55 14.86 9.11 -6.36
N ALA A 56 15.88 9.93 -6.59
CA ALA A 56 16.10 10.62 -7.86
C ALA A 56 16.67 9.71 -8.97
N GLY A 57 16.79 8.40 -8.71
CA GLY A 57 17.30 7.42 -9.67
C GLY A 57 18.80 7.55 -9.92
N ARG A 58 19.56 8.09 -8.97
CA ARG A 58 21.01 8.26 -9.06
C ARG A 58 21.71 7.53 -7.92
N GLY A 59 22.99 7.21 -8.13
CA GLY A 59 23.86 6.64 -7.11
C GLY A 59 23.96 5.11 -7.19
N PRO A 60 24.84 4.51 -6.36
CA PRO A 60 25.37 3.17 -6.60
C PRO A 60 24.32 2.07 -6.66
N TRP A 61 23.25 2.19 -5.86
CA TRP A 61 22.15 1.24 -5.86
C TRP A 61 21.29 1.35 -7.13
N ALA A 62 20.99 2.58 -7.58
CA ALA A 62 20.25 2.80 -8.81
C ALA A 62 21.05 2.30 -10.02
N ASP A 63 22.35 2.57 -10.06
CA ASP A 63 23.26 2.11 -11.11
C ASP A 63 23.32 0.57 -11.16
N ALA A 64 23.41 -0.10 -10.00
CA ALA A 64 23.41 -1.57 -9.93
C ALA A 64 22.09 -2.18 -10.42
N VAL A 65 20.95 -1.56 -10.08
CA VAL A 65 19.63 -2.02 -10.56
C VAL A 65 19.49 -1.81 -12.07
N LEU A 66 19.97 -0.68 -12.60
CA LEU A 66 19.95 -0.40 -14.04
C LEU A 66 20.88 -1.34 -14.82
N ALA A 67 22.07 -1.65 -14.29
CA ALA A 67 22.99 -2.61 -14.90
C ALA A 67 22.37 -4.01 -14.97
N ARG A 68 21.81 -4.51 -13.86
CA ARG A 68 21.14 -5.82 -13.84
C ARG A 68 19.99 -5.89 -14.85
N ARG A 69 19.20 -4.82 -14.98
CA ARG A 69 18.11 -4.75 -15.95
C ARG A 69 18.59 -4.65 -17.40
N ALA A 70 19.69 -3.93 -17.63
CA ALA A 70 20.32 -3.88 -18.93
C ALA A 70 20.83 -5.27 -19.34
N GLU A 71 21.39 -6.05 -18.41
CA GLU A 71 21.77 -7.44 -18.62
C GLU A 71 20.55 -8.34 -18.90
N GLU A 72 19.48 -8.22 -18.12
CA GLU A 72 18.21 -8.94 -18.33
C GLU A 72 17.58 -8.61 -19.71
N LEU A 73 17.71 -7.37 -20.19
CA LEU A 73 17.22 -6.94 -21.51
C LEU A 73 18.18 -7.29 -22.66
N ALA A 74 19.49 -7.31 -22.40
CA ALA A 74 20.52 -7.69 -23.36
C ALA A 74 20.56 -9.21 -23.59
N ALA A 75 20.13 -9.99 -22.59
CA ALA A 75 19.78 -11.39 -22.76
C ALA A 75 18.59 -11.48 -23.72
N THR A 76 18.90 -11.55 -25.02
CA THR A 76 17.91 -11.79 -26.06
C THR A 76 17.16 -13.08 -25.69
N PRO A 77 15.83 -13.06 -25.55
CA PRO A 77 15.09 -14.27 -25.23
C PRO A 77 15.42 -15.31 -26.30
N GLN A 78 15.94 -16.46 -25.86
CA GLN A 78 16.36 -17.55 -26.74
C GLN A 78 15.14 -17.97 -27.57
N THR A 79 15.13 -17.53 -28.82
CA THR A 79 14.07 -17.73 -29.82
C THR A 79 14.17 -19.15 -30.42
N GLY A 80 14.47 -20.15 -29.59
CA GLY A 80 15.31 -21.28 -30.02
C GLY A 80 14.74 -22.69 -30.02
N ASP A 81 13.69 -23.03 -29.28
CA ASP A 81 13.19 -24.43 -29.23
C ASP A 81 11.81 -24.59 -29.88
N LEU A 82 11.85 -24.43 -31.21
CA LEU A 82 11.23 -25.23 -32.26
C LEU A 82 9.75 -25.67 -32.18
N ILE A 83 8.95 -25.02 -33.03
CA ILE A 83 8.02 -25.60 -34.03
C ILE A 83 7.01 -26.64 -33.51
N ASP A 84 5.89 -26.13 -32.98
CA ASP A 84 4.54 -26.62 -33.30
C ASP A 84 3.52 -25.49 -33.06
N GLY A 85 3.06 -24.84 -34.14
CA GLY A 85 1.87 -23.98 -34.21
C GLY A 85 1.90 -22.63 -33.46
N GLU A 86 2.03 -21.51 -34.18
CA GLU A 86 1.74 -20.10 -33.78
C GLU A 86 1.48 -19.80 -32.28
N ALA A 87 2.48 -20.01 -31.42
CA ALA A 87 2.40 -19.69 -30.00
C ALA A 87 2.92 -18.27 -29.74
N GLY A 88 2.08 -17.27 -30.01
CA GLY A 88 2.34 -15.89 -29.61
C GLY A 88 2.65 -15.77 -28.10
N ILE A 89 3.62 -14.92 -27.77
CA ILE A 89 4.06 -14.58 -26.40
C ILE A 89 2.83 -14.15 -25.58
N GLY A 90 2.61 -14.79 -24.42
CA GLY A 90 1.51 -14.46 -23.52
C GLY A 90 1.55 -13.01 -23.05
N THR A 91 0.42 -12.48 -22.58
CA THR A 91 0.41 -11.15 -21.97
C THR A 91 0.76 -11.28 -20.49
N PRO A 92 1.68 -10.49 -19.93
CA PRO A 92 2.01 -10.54 -18.52
C PRO A 92 0.83 -10.02 -17.69
N MET A 93 0.28 -10.89 -16.85
CA MET A 93 -0.88 -10.59 -16.01
C MET A 93 -0.59 -10.86 -14.54
N LEU A 94 -1.21 -10.04 -13.69
CA LEU A 94 -1.37 -10.33 -12.29
C LEU A 94 -2.59 -11.23 -12.11
N VAL A 95 -2.37 -12.38 -11.48
CA VAL A 95 -3.42 -13.31 -11.05
C VAL A 95 -3.74 -13.00 -9.60
N ALA A 96 -5.00 -12.65 -9.34
CA ALA A 96 -5.47 -12.25 -8.02
C ALA A 96 -6.87 -12.80 -7.74
N ARG A 97 -7.17 -13.05 -6.48
CA ARG A 97 -8.41 -13.68 -6.03
C ARG A 97 -9.35 -12.67 -5.40
N GLY A 98 -10.58 -12.63 -5.89
CA GLY A 98 -11.73 -11.98 -5.27
C GLY A 98 -12.40 -12.88 -4.23
N VAL A 99 -13.70 -12.73 -4.00
CA VAL A 99 -14.43 -13.61 -3.08
C VAL A 99 -14.58 -15.01 -3.66
N GLU A 100 -15.10 -15.12 -4.88
CA GLU A 100 -15.36 -16.40 -5.57
C GLU A 100 -14.72 -16.47 -6.97
N THR A 101 -14.10 -15.36 -7.42
CA THR A 101 -13.59 -15.24 -8.78
C THR A 101 -12.07 -15.07 -8.78
N LEU A 102 -11.40 -15.78 -9.69
CA LEU A 102 -9.99 -15.57 -9.99
C LEU A 102 -9.87 -14.57 -11.15
N TYR A 103 -9.12 -13.50 -10.96
CA TYR A 103 -8.99 -12.41 -11.91
C TYR A 103 -7.60 -12.36 -12.53
N GLY A 104 -7.55 -12.12 -13.84
CA GLY A 104 -6.35 -11.76 -14.58
C GLY A 104 -6.38 -10.27 -14.93
N LEU A 105 -5.42 -9.50 -14.40
CA LEU A 105 -5.25 -8.08 -14.68
C LEU A 105 -3.95 -7.86 -15.44
N GLU A 106 -3.99 -7.18 -16.59
CA GLU A 106 -2.76 -6.92 -17.36
C GLU A 106 -1.83 -5.98 -16.57
N LEU A 107 -0.57 -6.40 -16.37
CA LEU A 107 0.38 -5.69 -15.50
C LEU A 107 0.68 -4.26 -15.94
N ARG A 108 0.63 -3.98 -17.26
CA ARG A 108 0.94 -2.66 -17.81
C ARG A 108 0.06 -1.53 -17.27
N HIS A 109 -1.13 -1.86 -16.77
CA HIS A 109 -2.08 -0.88 -16.20
C HIS A 109 -2.00 -0.79 -14.67
N LEU A 110 -1.11 -1.56 -14.03
CA LEU A 110 -0.98 -1.63 -12.57
C LEU A 110 0.26 -0.85 -12.10
N GLY A 111 0.10 -0.13 -11.00
CA GLY A 111 1.14 0.71 -10.39
C GLY A 111 1.84 0.00 -9.22
N HIS A 112 1.17 -0.03 -8.07
CA HIS A 112 1.68 -0.61 -6.83
C HIS A 112 0.67 -1.61 -6.28
N ILE A 113 1.16 -2.70 -5.69
CA ILE A 113 0.35 -3.63 -4.91
C ILE A 113 0.79 -3.46 -3.46
N VAL A 114 -0.14 -3.09 -2.59
CA VAL A 114 0.14 -2.90 -1.17
C VAL A 114 -0.84 -3.71 -0.33
N PRO A 115 -0.44 -4.23 0.84
CA PRO A 115 -1.39 -4.72 1.83
C PRO A 115 -2.42 -3.63 2.13
N MET A 116 -3.66 -4.03 2.43
CA MET A 116 -4.79 -3.12 2.58
C MET A 116 -4.47 -1.96 3.54
N PRO A 117 -4.38 -0.71 3.06
CA PRO A 117 -4.19 0.46 3.92
C PRO A 117 -5.45 0.77 4.71
N ARG A 118 -5.36 1.69 5.67
CA ARG A 118 -6.53 2.20 6.39
C ARG A 118 -7.55 2.79 5.41
N LEU A 119 -8.77 2.24 5.45
CA LEU A 119 -9.89 2.67 4.62
C LEU A 119 -10.70 3.77 5.34
N ALA A 120 -10.85 4.92 4.69
CA ALA A 120 -11.80 5.94 5.10
C ALA A 120 -13.07 5.82 4.23
N ARG A 121 -14.17 5.39 4.85
CA ARG A 121 -15.47 5.25 4.19
C ARG A 121 -16.01 6.61 3.76
N VAL A 122 -16.59 6.66 2.57
CA VAL A 122 -17.28 7.84 2.05
C VAL A 122 -18.80 7.63 2.19
N PRO A 123 -19.52 8.47 2.95
CA PRO A 123 -20.98 8.38 3.07
C PRO A 123 -21.66 8.54 1.71
N GLY A 124 -22.68 7.72 1.45
CA GLY A 124 -23.47 7.80 0.20
C GLY A 124 -22.72 7.36 -1.06
N ALA A 125 -21.52 6.78 -0.92
CA ALA A 125 -20.77 6.27 -2.07
C ALA A 125 -21.50 5.09 -2.74
N PRO A 126 -21.38 4.93 -4.07
CA PRO A 126 -21.90 3.76 -4.77
C PRO A 126 -21.35 2.45 -4.17
N PRO A 127 -22.07 1.33 -4.22
CA PRO A 127 -21.67 0.08 -3.58
C PRO A 127 -20.27 -0.43 -3.96
N ALA A 128 -19.84 -0.18 -5.20
CA ALA A 128 -18.53 -0.55 -5.71
C ALA A 128 -17.38 0.31 -5.16
N VAL A 129 -17.67 1.51 -4.63
CA VAL A 129 -16.70 2.41 -4.02
C VAL A 129 -16.66 2.13 -2.51
N LEU A 130 -15.57 1.56 -2.03
CA LEU A 130 -15.38 1.30 -0.61
C LEU A 130 -15.09 2.58 0.18
N GLY A 131 -14.47 3.56 -0.46
CA GLY A 131 -14.09 4.84 0.13
C GLY A 131 -12.79 5.36 -0.45
N VAL A 132 -11.95 5.95 0.40
CA VAL A 132 -10.62 6.45 0.04
C VAL A 132 -9.53 5.83 0.89
N ILE A 133 -8.36 5.65 0.29
CA ILE A 133 -7.13 5.20 0.94
C ILE A 133 -6.00 6.17 0.62
N ALA A 134 -4.92 6.11 1.39
CA ALA A 134 -3.68 6.81 1.09
C ALA A 134 -2.57 5.79 0.82
N VAL A 135 -1.93 5.89 -0.35
CA VAL A 135 -0.75 5.08 -0.71
C VAL A 135 0.34 6.04 -1.14
N ALA A 136 1.53 5.91 -0.53
CA ALA A 136 2.67 6.79 -0.77
C ALA A 136 2.33 8.30 -0.68
N GLY A 137 1.53 8.68 0.33
CA GLY A 137 1.11 10.07 0.56
C GLY A 137 0.04 10.60 -0.42
N ARG A 138 -0.42 9.78 -1.38
CA ARG A 138 -1.46 10.16 -2.34
C ARG A 138 -2.80 9.54 -1.96
N VAL A 139 -3.81 10.40 -1.80
CA VAL A 139 -5.20 9.97 -1.57
C VAL A 139 -5.80 9.48 -2.88
N MET A 140 -6.45 8.31 -2.86
CA MET A 140 -7.09 7.71 -4.03
C MET A 140 -8.37 6.97 -3.65
N ARG A 141 -9.28 6.86 -4.61
CA ARG A 141 -10.53 6.10 -4.44
C ARG A 141 -10.23 4.60 -4.45
N LEU A 142 -10.81 3.88 -3.52
CA LEU A 142 -10.74 2.42 -3.48
C LEU A 142 -12.05 1.83 -3.97
N PHE A 143 -11.96 0.97 -4.98
CA PHE A 143 -13.08 0.21 -5.51
C PHE A 143 -12.94 -1.26 -5.14
N ASP A 144 -14.03 -1.96 -4.83
CA ASP A 144 -14.02 -3.41 -4.68
C ASP A 144 -14.21 -4.07 -6.05
N LEU A 145 -13.28 -4.96 -6.43
CA LEU A 145 -13.28 -5.54 -7.77
C LEU A 145 -14.48 -6.48 -7.99
N ASP A 146 -14.84 -7.30 -7.00
CA ASP A 146 -15.98 -8.21 -7.11
C ASP A 146 -17.27 -7.41 -7.32
N ARG A 147 -17.45 -6.30 -6.59
CA ARG A 147 -18.61 -5.41 -6.74
C ARG A 147 -18.62 -4.64 -8.05
N LEU A 148 -17.46 -4.28 -8.60
CA LEU A 148 -17.36 -3.67 -9.93
C LEU A 148 -17.78 -4.66 -11.02
N CYS A 149 -17.28 -5.90 -10.97
CA CYS A 149 -17.55 -6.93 -11.97
C CYS A 149 -18.99 -7.47 -11.91
N SER A 150 -19.57 -7.58 -10.71
CA SER A 150 -20.93 -8.10 -10.51
C SER A 150 -22.05 -7.13 -10.95
N GLY A 151 -21.71 -5.88 -11.26
CA GLY A 151 -22.66 -4.86 -11.68
C GLY A 151 -23.70 -4.49 -10.61
N PRO A 152 -24.69 -3.66 -10.95
CA PRO A 152 -25.72 -3.20 -10.02
C PRO A 152 -26.71 -4.31 -9.61
N SER A 153 -26.60 -5.52 -10.16
CA SER A 153 -27.51 -6.65 -9.92
C SER A 153 -27.39 -7.23 -8.52
N LEU A 154 -26.26 -7.02 -7.84
CA LEU A 154 -26.03 -7.43 -6.46
C LEU A 154 -26.24 -6.23 -5.49
N ARG A 155 -27.44 -5.63 -5.53
CA ARG A 155 -27.90 -4.65 -4.51
C ARG A 155 -28.06 -5.36 -3.17
N GLY A 156 -26.98 -5.68 -2.48
CA GLY A 156 -27.09 -6.35 -1.17
C GLY A 156 -25.80 -6.88 -0.57
N ALA A 157 -24.73 -7.08 -1.35
CA ALA A 157 -23.44 -7.50 -0.80
C ALA A 157 -22.69 -6.30 -0.20
N ALA A 158 -23.28 -5.66 0.81
CA ALA A 158 -22.50 -4.88 1.75
C ALA A 158 -21.60 -5.86 2.49
N GLY A 159 -20.34 -5.96 2.06
CA GLY A 159 -19.31 -6.66 2.82
C GLY A 159 -19.25 -6.10 4.24
N SER A 160 -18.94 -6.97 5.20
CA SER A 160 -18.70 -6.51 6.58
C SER A 160 -17.54 -5.50 6.58
N ALA A 161 -17.58 -4.54 7.50
CA ALA A 161 -16.53 -3.53 7.60
C ALA A 161 -15.12 -4.15 7.78
N GLU A 162 -15.04 -5.29 8.47
CA GLU A 162 -13.80 -6.05 8.60
C GLU A 162 -13.35 -6.69 7.29
N ALA A 163 -14.27 -7.30 6.52
CA ALA A 163 -13.92 -7.91 5.24
C ALA A 163 -13.35 -6.85 4.27
N ASP A 164 -13.93 -5.66 4.24
CA ASP A 164 -13.50 -4.56 3.38
C ASP A 164 -12.13 -3.98 3.77
N GLN A 165 -11.64 -4.25 4.99
CA GLN A 165 -10.36 -3.77 5.53
C GLN A 165 -9.22 -4.80 5.39
N THR A 166 -9.49 -5.97 4.78
CA THR A 166 -8.51 -7.04 4.56
C THR A 166 -8.15 -7.21 3.09
N GLY A 167 -6.97 -7.81 2.86
CA GLY A 167 -6.45 -8.16 1.54
C GLY A 167 -5.45 -7.15 1.01
N TYR A 168 -5.55 -6.82 -0.27
CA TYR A 168 -4.61 -5.98 -0.98
C TYR A 168 -5.30 -4.85 -1.73
N ALA A 169 -4.63 -3.70 -1.78
CA ALA A 169 -4.99 -2.60 -2.65
C ALA A 169 -4.01 -2.54 -3.84
N ILE A 170 -4.57 -2.59 -5.05
CA ILE A 170 -3.84 -2.55 -6.31
C ILE A 170 -4.08 -1.19 -6.94
N VAL A 171 -3.05 -0.34 -6.93
CA VAL A 171 -3.09 1.00 -7.52
C VAL A 171 -3.11 0.88 -9.04
N LEU A 172 -4.04 1.59 -9.68
CA LEU A 172 -4.18 1.64 -11.14
C LEU A 172 -3.39 2.80 -11.73
N ARG A 173 -2.84 2.59 -12.94
CA ARG A 173 -2.25 3.66 -13.76
C ARG A 173 -3.35 4.37 -14.53
N THR A 174 -4.01 5.32 -13.87
CA THR A 174 -5.12 6.07 -14.46
C THR A 174 -4.68 7.20 -15.40
N GLY A 175 -3.38 7.41 -15.61
CA GLY A 175 -2.84 8.51 -16.42
C GLY A 175 -3.24 9.87 -15.85
N ALA A 176 -3.84 10.73 -16.68
CA ALA A 176 -4.38 12.03 -16.27
C ALA A 176 -5.71 11.93 -15.48
N GLY A 177 -6.29 10.72 -15.35
CA GLY A 177 -7.51 10.49 -14.60
C GLY A 177 -7.33 10.56 -13.08
N ARG A 178 -8.45 10.66 -12.37
CA ARG A 178 -8.49 10.65 -10.89
C ARG A 178 -7.87 9.35 -10.35
N PRO A 179 -6.90 9.43 -9.41
CA PRO A 179 -6.26 8.24 -8.82
C PRO A 179 -7.26 7.23 -8.29
N ALA A 180 -7.04 5.96 -8.63
CA ALA A 180 -7.90 4.85 -8.25
C ALA A 180 -7.08 3.60 -7.90
N ALA A 181 -7.62 2.79 -7.00
CA ALA A 181 -7.11 1.49 -6.63
C ALA A 181 -8.24 0.46 -6.57
N LEU A 182 -7.90 -0.81 -6.76
CA LEU A 182 -8.80 -1.94 -6.64
C LEU A 182 -8.48 -2.72 -5.37
N ARG A 183 -9.52 -3.12 -4.65
CA ARG A 183 -9.44 -4.06 -3.53
C ARG A 183 -9.63 -5.48 -4.05
N LEU A 184 -8.73 -6.35 -3.62
CA LEU A 184 -8.75 -7.79 -3.85
C LEU A 184 -8.44 -8.51 -2.54
N ARG A 185 -8.87 -9.77 -2.42
CA ARG A 185 -8.60 -10.56 -1.20
C ARG A 185 -7.15 -10.99 -1.17
N GLU A 186 -6.67 -11.59 -2.26
CA GLU A 186 -5.34 -12.17 -2.34
C GLU A 186 -4.69 -11.89 -3.69
N VAL A 187 -3.37 -11.81 -3.67
CA VAL A 187 -2.54 -11.72 -4.87
C VAL A 187 -1.77 -13.04 -4.97
N GLU A 188 -2.00 -13.80 -6.03
CA GLU A 188 -1.42 -15.14 -6.15
C GLU A 188 -0.06 -15.08 -6.83
N ARG A 189 -0.02 -14.63 -8.08
CA ARG A 189 1.18 -14.69 -8.91
C ARG A 189 1.14 -13.71 -10.06
N VAL A 190 2.30 -13.52 -10.68
CA VAL A 190 2.42 -12.95 -12.02
C VAL A 190 2.68 -14.10 -12.99
N ALA A 191 1.97 -14.12 -14.11
CA ALA A 191 2.14 -15.12 -15.14
C ALA A 191 1.87 -14.55 -16.53
N ASP A 192 2.54 -15.08 -17.54
CA ASP A 192 2.23 -14.81 -18.95
C ASP A 192 1.02 -15.66 -19.36
N ILE A 193 -0.09 -14.98 -19.60
CA ILE A 193 -1.38 -15.62 -19.87
C ILE A 193 -1.80 -15.28 -21.30
N ARG A 194 -2.13 -16.32 -22.06
CA ARG A 194 -2.77 -16.16 -23.37
C ARG A 194 -4.27 -15.97 -23.17
N ALA A 195 -4.78 -14.81 -23.56
CA ALA A 195 -6.21 -14.59 -23.57
C ALA A 195 -6.88 -15.56 -24.56
N PRO A 196 -8.01 -16.20 -24.20
CA PRO A 196 -8.81 -16.95 -25.15
C PRO A 196 -9.21 -16.05 -26.32
N GLY A 197 -9.28 -16.62 -27.53
CA GLY A 197 -9.84 -15.90 -28.68
C GLY A 197 -11.35 -15.68 -28.56
N ALA A 198 -12.04 -16.49 -27.77
CA ALA A 198 -13.46 -16.35 -27.50
C ALA A 198 -13.70 -15.26 -26.44
N ALA A 199 -14.61 -14.33 -26.74
CA ALA A 199 -15.09 -13.35 -25.78
C ALA A 199 -15.86 -14.02 -24.64
N ALA A 200 -15.86 -13.38 -23.46
CA ALA A 200 -16.66 -13.84 -22.34
C ALA A 200 -18.17 -13.83 -22.69
N PRO A 201 -18.97 -14.74 -22.10
CA PRO A 201 -20.42 -14.68 -22.20
C PRO A 201 -20.94 -13.32 -21.72
N ALA A 202 -22.05 -12.82 -22.29
CA ALA A 202 -22.65 -11.55 -21.89
C ALA A 202 -23.01 -11.48 -20.40
N GLU A 203 -23.30 -12.65 -19.80
CA GLU A 203 -23.59 -12.83 -18.38
C GLU A 203 -22.40 -12.52 -17.45
N ALA A 204 -21.17 -12.57 -17.96
CA ALA A 204 -19.95 -12.30 -17.18
C ALA A 204 -19.78 -10.80 -16.83
N GLY A 205 -20.53 -9.92 -17.48
CA GLY A 205 -20.52 -8.49 -17.22
C GLY A 205 -19.52 -7.71 -18.10
N PRO A 206 -19.69 -6.36 -18.17
CA PRO A 206 -19.00 -5.51 -19.14
C PRO A 206 -17.51 -5.32 -18.89
N LEU A 207 -17.01 -5.71 -17.71
CA LEU A 207 -15.60 -5.60 -17.33
C LEU A 207 -14.81 -6.89 -17.61
N ILE A 208 -15.47 -7.97 -18.02
CA ILE A 208 -14.82 -9.26 -18.30
C ILE A 208 -14.65 -9.40 -19.80
N ARG A 209 -13.39 -9.43 -20.25
CA ARG A 209 -13.05 -9.60 -21.67
C ARG A 209 -13.15 -11.06 -22.10
N ALA A 210 -12.65 -11.98 -21.28
CA ALA A 210 -12.60 -13.41 -21.58
C ALA A 210 -12.54 -14.25 -20.30
N ILE A 211 -12.84 -15.56 -20.40
CA ILE A 211 -12.70 -16.52 -19.30
C ILE A 211 -11.80 -17.66 -19.77
N THR A 212 -10.74 -17.97 -19.02
CA THR A 212 -9.81 -19.06 -19.36
C THR A 212 -10.41 -20.43 -19.01
N ALA A 213 -9.78 -21.50 -19.51
CA ALA A 213 -10.14 -22.87 -19.17
C ALA A 213 -10.08 -23.16 -17.65
N GLU A 214 -9.19 -22.47 -16.93
CA GLU A 214 -9.04 -22.55 -15.47
C GLU A 214 -10.07 -21.71 -14.70
N ARG A 215 -11.15 -21.24 -15.36
CA ARG A 215 -12.17 -20.35 -14.80
C ARG A 215 -11.64 -19.02 -14.27
N MET A 216 -10.52 -18.54 -14.81
CA MET A 216 -10.01 -17.20 -14.52
C MET A 216 -10.68 -16.18 -15.44
N ALA A 217 -11.23 -15.12 -14.86
CA ALA A 217 -11.82 -14.00 -15.57
C ALA A 217 -10.74 -12.97 -15.93
N ILE A 218 -10.50 -12.78 -17.22
CA ILE A 218 -9.59 -11.76 -17.74
C ILE A 218 -10.34 -10.44 -17.83
N LEU A 219 -9.85 -9.41 -17.15
CA LEU A 219 -10.47 -8.09 -17.14
C LEU A 219 -10.19 -7.33 -18.44
N ASP A 220 -11.22 -6.64 -18.94
CA ASP A 220 -11.03 -5.54 -19.88
C ASP A 220 -10.52 -4.32 -19.13
N MET A 221 -9.20 -4.12 -19.17
CA MET A 221 -8.56 -3.02 -18.47
C MET A 221 -8.95 -1.64 -19.02
N THR A 222 -9.37 -1.55 -20.29
CA THR A 222 -9.83 -0.28 -20.86
C THR A 222 -11.19 0.09 -20.28
N ALA A 223 -12.14 -0.85 -20.31
CA ALA A 223 -13.46 -0.66 -19.73
C ALA A 223 -13.38 -0.41 -18.21
N LEU A 224 -12.48 -1.11 -17.51
CA LEU A 224 -12.24 -0.92 -16.08
C LEU A 224 -11.69 0.47 -15.77
N LEU A 225 -10.70 0.94 -16.53
CA LEU A 225 -10.12 2.27 -16.34
C LEU A 225 -11.14 3.38 -16.63
N ASP A 226 -12.04 3.19 -17.60
CA ASP A 226 -13.12 4.13 -17.86
C ASP A 226 -14.20 4.11 -16.77
N ALA A 227 -14.56 2.93 -16.27
CA ALA A 227 -15.51 2.79 -15.16
C ALA A 227 -15.01 3.52 -13.89
N VAL A 228 -13.71 3.47 -13.60
CA VAL A 228 -13.15 4.17 -12.43
C VAL A 228 -12.86 5.64 -12.69
N LYS A 229 -12.84 6.15 -13.93
CA LYS A 229 -12.64 7.59 -14.19
C LYS A 229 -13.82 8.44 -13.74
N THR A 230 -15.02 7.90 -13.92
CA THR A 230 -16.31 8.51 -13.53
C THR A 230 -16.36 8.74 -12.02
#